data_AF-A0A838TJ26-F1
#
_entry.id   AF-A0A838TJ26-F1
#
_cell.length_a   1.000
_cell.length_b   1.000
_cell.length_c   1.000
_cell.angle_alpha   90.00
_cell.angle_beta   90.00
_cell.angle_gamma   90.00
#
_symmetry.space_group_name_H-M   'P 1'
#
loop_
_entity.id
_entity.type
_entity.pdbx_description
1 polymer ?
#
loop_
_entity_poly.entity_id
_entity_poly.type
_entity_poly.pdbx_seq_one_letter_code
_entity_poly.pdbx_strand_id
1 'polypeptide(L)'
;MRWYAMPATSKKEERPRASRRIAVISAFAALCVIWSSTWLAIKFGLRDLPPISFAAIRFVIAVVVLLAVSIGRVRLLPARGSDFKLLAYTGVMMFAVNYGLLFWAELHVSSGLSAVLQATIPIFGMVFAHFVLPSEPLRAPRVLGA
;
A
#
# COMPACT_ATOMS: atom_id res chain seq x y z
N MET A 1 -46.55 33.73 6.91
CA MET A 1 -45.40 33.20 6.15
C MET A 1 -44.18 33.14 7.06
N ARG A 2 -43.97 32.04 7.79
CA ARG A 2 -42.87 31.89 8.76
C ARG A 2 -42.17 30.56 8.47
N TRP A 3 -41.27 30.60 7.49
CA TRP A 3 -40.51 29.43 7.04
C TRP A 3 -39.21 29.32 7.83
N TYR A 4 -39.19 28.30 8.71
CA TYR A 4 -38.05 27.44 9.06
C TYR A 4 -36.65 28.08 9.19
N ALA A 5 -36.32 28.53 10.40
CA ALA A 5 -34.93 28.59 10.83
C ALA A 5 -34.45 27.14 11.07
N MET A 6 -33.64 26.60 10.17
CA MET A 6 -32.91 25.35 10.42
C MET A 6 -31.94 25.59 11.59
N PRO A 7 -31.98 24.80 12.67
CA PRO A 7 -30.93 24.86 13.67
C PRO A 7 -29.63 24.37 13.01
N ALA A 8 -28.62 25.25 12.98
CA ALA A 8 -27.27 24.87 12.60
C ALA A 8 -26.82 23.73 13.52
N THR A 9 -26.80 22.50 13.00
CA THR A 9 -26.18 21.38 13.70
C THR A 9 -24.69 21.66 13.72
N SER A 10 -24.23 22.28 14.80
CA SER A 10 -22.82 22.39 15.15
C SER A 10 -22.26 20.97 15.22
N LYS A 11 -21.61 20.54 14.14
CA LYS A 11 -20.74 19.36 14.17
C LYS A 11 -19.68 19.68 15.21
N LYS A 12 -19.80 19.10 16.41
CA LYS A 12 -18.68 19.01 17.35
C LYS A 12 -17.53 18.38 16.58
N GLU A 13 -16.56 19.19 16.18
CA GLU A 13 -15.24 18.70 15.83
C GLU A 13 -14.69 18.02 17.08
N GLU A 14 -14.90 16.71 17.18
CA GLU A 14 -14.24 15.87 18.15
C GLU A 14 -12.75 15.99 17.90
N ARG A 15 -12.10 16.90 18.63
CA ARG A 15 -10.64 16.97 18.70
C ARG A 15 -10.15 15.55 18.96
N PRO A 16 -9.29 14.98 18.10
CA PRO A 16 -8.86 13.60 18.28
C PRO A 16 -8.26 13.48 19.68
N ARG A 17 -8.88 12.66 20.54
CA ARG A 17 -8.42 12.39 21.91
C ARG A 17 -6.92 12.08 21.84
N ALA A 18 -6.10 12.64 22.72
CA ALA A 18 -4.64 12.52 22.66
C ALA A 18 -4.15 11.07 22.47
N SER A 19 -4.85 10.10 23.09
CA SER A 19 -4.65 8.66 22.90
C SER A 19 -4.75 8.19 21.43
N ARG A 20 -5.73 8.70 20.65
CA ARG A 20 -5.86 8.38 19.22
C ARG A 20 -4.72 8.97 18.40
N ARG A 21 -4.22 10.16 18.75
CA ARG A 21 -3.05 10.76 18.07
C ARG A 21 -1.79 9.93 18.31
N ILE A 22 -1.53 9.52 19.55
CA ILE A 22 -0.38 8.67 19.91
C ILE A 22 -0.47 7.31 19.21
N ALA A 23 -1.66 6.70 19.17
CA ALA A 23 -1.88 5.44 18.45
C ALA A 23 -1.58 5.58 16.94
N VAL A 24 -2.00 6.68 16.31
CA VAL A 24 -1.72 6.92 14.89
C VAL A 24 -0.23 7.16 14.65
N ILE A 25 0.43 7.98 15.47
CA ILE A 25 1.87 8.26 15.32
C ILE A 25 2.70 6.99 15.53
N SER A 26 2.37 6.19 16.55
CA SER A 26 3.07 4.92 16.81
C SER A 26 2.84 3.90 15.70
N ALA A 27 1.61 3.75 15.19
CA ALA A 27 1.34 2.89 14.05
C ALA A 27 2.09 3.34 12.79
N PHE A 28 2.16 4.65 12.54
CA PHE A 28 2.92 5.22 11.42
C PHE A 28 4.44 4.97 11.58
N ALA A 29 5.00 5.20 12.76
CA ALA A 29 6.41 4.93 13.03
C ALA A 29 6.74 3.44 12.87
N ALA A 30 5.89 2.54 13.38
CA ALA A 30 6.03 1.10 13.20
C ALA A 30 5.99 0.72 11.72
N LEU A 31 5.04 1.27 10.96
CA LEU A 31 4.95 1.07 9.52
C LEU A 31 6.24 1.52 8.82
N CYS A 32 6.76 2.71 9.11
CA CYS A 32 8.00 3.21 8.53
C CYS A 32 9.19 2.29 8.81
N VAL A 33 9.34 1.79 10.04
CA VAL A 33 10.42 0.89 10.44
C VAL A 33 10.29 -0.46 9.73
N ILE A 34 9.10 -1.08 9.79
CA ILE A 34 8.83 -2.38 9.18
C ILE A 34 9.06 -2.30 7.67
N TRP A 35 8.55 -1.25 7.03
CA TRP A 35 8.66 -1.10 5.58
C TRP A 35 10.10 -0.81 5.14
N SER A 36 10.83 0.05 5.86
CA SER A 36 12.22 0.37 5.51
C SER A 36 13.15 -0.83 5.74
N SER A 37 12.94 -1.57 6.83
CA SER A 37 13.72 -2.79 7.13
C SER A 37 13.53 -3.89 6.08
N THR A 38 12.41 -3.88 5.34
CA THR A 38 12.14 -4.86 4.29
C THR A 38 13.19 -4.80 3.18
N TRP A 39 13.54 -3.61 2.67
CA TRP A 39 14.56 -3.45 1.62
C TRP A 39 15.93 -3.95 2.09
N LEU A 40 16.26 -3.72 3.36
CA LEU A 40 17.50 -4.20 3.94
C LEU A 40 17.50 -5.74 4.05
N ALA A 41 16.41 -6.32 4.54
CA ALA A 41 16.25 -7.76 4.66
C ALA A 41 16.28 -8.47 3.29
N ILE A 42 15.70 -7.86 2.25
CA ILE A 42 15.76 -8.40 0.89
C ILE A 42 17.21 -8.47 0.42
N LYS A 43 17.93 -7.35 0.49
CA LYS A 43 19.34 -7.27 0.09
C LYS A 43 20.24 -8.26 0.84
N PHE A 44 19.98 -8.49 2.13
CA PHE A 44 20.69 -9.52 2.90
C PHE A 44 20.33 -10.93 2.43
N GLY A 45 19.06 -11.26 2.29
CA GLY A 45 18.64 -12.61 1.86
C GLY A 45 19.04 -12.96 0.43
N LEU A 46 19.22 -11.96 -0.44
CA LEU A 46 19.76 -12.15 -1.80
C LEU A 46 21.23 -12.59 -1.83
N ARG A 47 21.95 -12.56 -0.69
CA ARG A 47 23.30 -13.12 -0.59
C ARG A 47 23.30 -14.64 -0.64
N ASP A 48 22.24 -15.24 -0.10
CA ASP A 48 22.13 -16.70 0.10
C ASP A 48 21.15 -17.35 -0.88
N LEU A 49 20.15 -16.59 -1.37
CA LEU A 49 19.10 -17.12 -2.26
C LEU A 49 18.99 -16.34 -3.58
N PRO A 50 18.70 -17.02 -4.70
CA PRO A 50 18.32 -16.36 -5.96
C PRO A 50 17.05 -15.49 -5.80
N PRO A 51 16.94 -14.37 -6.53
CA PRO A 51 15.90 -13.36 -6.31
C PRO A 51 14.47 -13.89 -6.46
N ILE A 52 14.21 -14.65 -7.52
CA ILE A 52 12.87 -15.19 -7.79
C ILE A 52 12.48 -16.23 -6.73
N SER A 53 13.44 -17.07 -6.32
CA SER A 53 13.21 -18.08 -5.28
C SER A 53 12.91 -17.43 -3.94
N PHE A 54 13.67 -16.39 -3.59
CA PHE A 54 13.46 -15.67 -2.33
C PHE A 54 12.11 -14.93 -2.31
N ALA A 55 11.73 -14.27 -3.41
CA ALA A 55 10.42 -13.67 -3.56
C ALA A 55 9.30 -14.73 -3.44
N ALA A 56 9.45 -15.87 -4.10
CA ALA A 56 8.47 -16.96 -4.04
C ALA A 56 8.27 -17.47 -2.61
N ILE A 57 9.36 -17.76 -1.89
CA ILE A 57 9.30 -18.19 -0.47
C ILE A 57 8.59 -17.13 0.38
N ARG A 58 8.95 -15.86 0.23
CA ARG A 58 8.32 -14.74 0.96
C ARG A 58 6.81 -14.69 0.72
N PHE A 59 6.36 -14.82 -0.52
CA PHE A 59 4.94 -14.77 -0.84
C PHE A 59 4.18 -16.05 -0.44
N VAL A 60 4.82 -17.22 -0.50
CA VAL A 60 4.23 -18.47 0.02
C VAL A 60 4.01 -18.35 1.53
N ILE A 61 5.00 -17.85 2.28
CA ILE A 61 4.84 -17.60 3.71
C ILE A 61 3.70 -16.60 3.96
N ALA A 62 3.64 -15.51 3.20
CA ALA A 62 2.56 -14.52 3.33
C ALA A 62 1.18 -15.14 3.09
N VAL A 63 1.02 -15.97 2.07
CA VAL A 63 -0.24 -16.69 1.79
C VAL A 63 -0.60 -17.63 2.93
N VAL A 64 0.34 -18.43 3.44
CA VAL A 64 0.09 -19.35 4.56
C VAL A 64 -0.34 -18.60 5.81
N VAL A 65 0.34 -17.51 6.17
CA VAL A 65 -0.01 -16.67 7.32
C VAL A 65 -1.38 -16.03 7.13
N LEU A 66 -1.66 -15.48 5.95
CA LEU A 66 -2.96 -14.87 5.65
C LEU A 66 -4.09 -15.91 5.72
N LEU A 67 -3.88 -17.11 5.19
CA LEU A 67 -4.84 -18.21 5.30
C LEU A 67 -5.08 -18.55 6.77
N ALA A 68 -4.02 -18.74 7.56
CA ALA A 68 -4.11 -19.08 8.98
C ALA A 68 -4.88 -18.02 9.80
N VAL A 69 -4.56 -16.73 9.60
CA VAL A 69 -5.23 -15.61 10.29
C VAL A 69 -6.70 -15.45 9.86
N SER A 70 -7.03 -15.95 8.67
CA SER A 70 -8.37 -15.80 8.10
C SER A 70 -9.27 -17.02 8.32
N ILE A 71 -8.75 -18.10 8.93
CA ILE A 71 -9.57 -19.23 9.41
C ILE A 71 -10.67 -18.69 10.34
N GLY A 72 -11.93 -19.05 10.05
CA GLY A 72 -13.09 -18.60 10.83
C GLY A 72 -13.67 -17.23 10.44
N ARG A 73 -13.11 -16.54 9.43
CA ARG A 73 -13.70 -15.30 8.89
C ARG A 73 -14.63 -15.61 7.72
N VAL A 74 -15.80 -14.98 7.71
CA VAL A 74 -16.83 -15.18 6.68
C VAL A 74 -16.46 -14.35 5.44
N ARG A 75 -16.27 -15.01 4.28
CA ARG A 75 -15.89 -14.46 2.94
C ARG A 75 -14.38 -14.33 2.67
N LEU A 76 -13.69 -15.48 2.66
CA LEU A 76 -12.29 -15.59 2.23
C LEU A 76 -12.08 -15.43 0.72
N LEU A 77 -13.05 -15.89 -0.07
CA LEU A 77 -12.93 -15.99 -1.51
C LEU A 77 -13.99 -15.14 -2.21
N PRO A 78 -13.68 -14.58 -3.40
CA PRO A 78 -14.65 -13.84 -4.18
C PRO A 78 -15.90 -14.67 -4.47
N ALA A 79 -17.08 -14.04 -4.37
CA ALA A 79 -18.36 -14.71 -4.57
C ALA A 79 -18.67 -14.98 -6.05
N ARG A 80 -17.95 -14.32 -6.99
CA ARG A 80 -18.14 -14.44 -8.43
C ARG A 80 -16.84 -14.85 -9.12
N GLY A 81 -16.94 -15.71 -10.14
CA GLY A 81 -15.78 -16.14 -10.93
C GLY A 81 -15.11 -15.00 -11.73
N SER A 82 -15.84 -13.93 -12.05
CA SER A 82 -15.26 -12.71 -12.65
C SER A 82 -14.24 -12.03 -11.74
N ASP A 83 -14.49 -12.06 -10.44
CA ASP A 83 -13.69 -11.34 -9.45
C ASP A 83 -12.36 -12.07 -9.22
N PHE A 84 -12.31 -13.38 -9.43
CA PHE A 84 -11.07 -14.15 -9.45
C PHE A 84 -10.13 -13.71 -10.57
N LYS A 85 -10.65 -13.41 -11.77
CA LYS A 85 -9.80 -12.92 -12.87
C LYS A 85 -9.20 -11.56 -12.54
N LEU A 86 -10.02 -10.65 -11.99
CA LEU A 86 -9.55 -9.34 -11.55
C LEU A 86 -8.51 -9.47 -10.43
N LEU A 87 -8.77 -10.31 -9.43
CA LEU A 87 -7.85 -10.56 -8.32
C LEU A 87 -6.53 -11.20 -8.78
N ALA A 88 -6.59 -12.14 -9.72
CA ALA A 88 -5.40 -12.74 -10.30
C ALA A 88 -4.59 -11.70 -11.10
N TYR A 89 -5.26 -10.88 -11.91
CA TYR A 89 -4.61 -9.83 -12.67
C TYR A 89 -3.91 -8.80 -11.77
N THR A 90 -4.63 -8.26 -10.78
CA THR A 90 -4.05 -7.30 -9.83
C THR A 90 -2.97 -7.94 -8.99
N GLY A 91 -3.15 -9.19 -8.54
CA GLY A 91 -2.14 -9.94 -7.81
C GLY A 91 -0.84 -10.11 -8.58
N VAL A 92 -0.93 -10.53 -9.85
CA VAL A 92 0.24 -10.73 -10.72
C VAL A 92 0.93 -9.39 -11.02
N MET A 93 0.18 -8.37 -11.44
CA MET A 93 0.77 -7.07 -11.79
C MET A 93 1.38 -6.36 -10.57
N MET A 94 0.62 -6.30 -9.48
CA MET A 94 0.97 -5.50 -8.30
C MET A 94 1.98 -6.20 -7.39
N PHE A 95 1.98 -7.54 -7.35
CA PHE A 95 2.91 -8.29 -6.49
C PHE A 95 3.96 -9.04 -7.30
N ALA A 96 3.57 -9.95 -8.20
CA ALA A 96 4.54 -10.83 -8.86
C ALA A 96 5.50 -10.06 -9.77
N VAL A 97 4.97 -9.19 -10.65
CA VAL A 97 5.78 -8.38 -11.56
C VAL A 97 6.54 -7.32 -10.78
N ASN A 98 5.86 -6.51 -9.96
CA ASN A 98 6.50 -5.44 -9.21
C ASN A 98 7.63 -5.93 -8.28
N TYR A 99 7.36 -6.91 -7.41
CA TYR A 99 8.38 -7.43 -6.49
C TYR A 99 9.39 -8.34 -7.18
N GLY A 100 9.01 -9.05 -8.25
CA GLY A 100 9.96 -9.83 -9.04
C GLY A 100 11.03 -8.95 -9.68
N LEU A 101 10.62 -7.86 -10.33
CA LEU A 101 11.54 -6.87 -10.89
C LEU A 101 12.35 -6.18 -9.80
N LEU A 102 11.74 -5.86 -8.67
CA LEU A 102 12.43 -5.25 -7.53
C LEU A 102 13.54 -6.16 -6.98
N PHE A 103 13.26 -7.44 -6.70
CA PHE A 103 14.26 -8.37 -6.17
C PHE A 103 15.40 -8.56 -7.16
N TRP A 104 15.10 -8.55 -8.46
CA TRP A 104 16.11 -8.59 -9.50
C TRP A 104 16.93 -7.29 -9.56
N ALA A 105 16.29 -6.13 -9.45
CA ALA A 105 16.97 -4.84 -9.40
C ALA A 105 17.89 -4.74 -8.18
N GLU A 106 17.47 -5.25 -7.02
CA GLU A 106 18.27 -5.29 -5.80
C GLU A 106 19.57 -6.11 -5.93
N LEU A 107 19.76 -6.90 -6.98
CA LEU A 107 21.09 -7.48 -7.27
C LEU A 107 22.08 -6.40 -7.75
N HIS A 108 21.58 -5.39 -8.46
CA HIS A 108 22.37 -4.37 -9.15
C HIS A 108 22.41 -3.03 -8.40
N VAL A 109 21.39 -2.73 -7.60
CA VAL A 109 21.26 -1.46 -6.85
C VAL A 109 21.35 -1.65 -5.34
N SER A 110 21.60 -0.56 -4.61
CA SER A 110 21.57 -0.56 -3.15
C SER A 110 20.13 -0.60 -2.61
N SER A 111 19.97 -1.11 -1.38
CA SER A 111 18.67 -1.11 -0.68
C SER A 111 18.15 0.32 -0.45
N GLY A 112 19.05 1.28 -0.20
CA GLY A 112 18.71 2.70 -0.07
C GLY A 112 18.15 3.28 -1.36
N LEU A 113 18.77 3.01 -2.51
CA LEU A 113 18.25 3.47 -3.81
C LEU A 113 16.88 2.84 -4.11
N SER A 114 16.72 1.55 -3.81
CA SER A 114 15.44 0.84 -3.98
C SER A 114 14.32 1.47 -3.14
N ALA A 115 14.61 1.84 -1.89
CA ALA A 115 13.67 2.52 -1.02
C ALA A 115 13.26 3.90 -1.56
N VAL A 116 14.22 4.68 -2.07
CA VAL A 116 13.95 6.00 -2.67
C VAL A 116 13.09 5.85 -3.93
N LEU A 117 13.40 4.91 -4.82
CA LEU A 117 12.61 4.66 -6.03
C LEU A 117 11.17 4.25 -5.70
N GLN A 118 10.97 3.38 -4.70
CA GLN A 118 9.62 3.03 -4.24
C GLN A 118 8.87 4.22 -3.61
N ALA A 119 9.56 5.18 -3.00
CA ALA A 119 8.93 6.41 -2.51
C ALA A 119 8.40 7.31 -3.64
N THR A 120 8.84 7.09 -4.89
CA THR A 120 8.35 7.86 -6.06
C THR A 120 7.05 7.31 -6.68
N ILE A 121 6.57 6.12 -6.27
CA ILE A 121 5.30 5.55 -6.75
C ILE A 121 4.14 6.57 -6.77
N PRO A 122 3.88 7.37 -5.72
CA PRO A 122 2.79 8.35 -5.74
C PRO A 122 2.96 9.40 -6.84
N ILE A 123 4.20 9.78 -7.18
CA ILE A 123 4.48 10.73 -8.26
C ILE A 123 4.03 10.14 -9.60
N PHE A 124 4.43 8.90 -9.90
CA PHE A 124 3.95 8.20 -11.08
C PHE A 124 2.43 8.01 -11.07
N GLY A 125 1.85 7.67 -9.91
CA GLY A 125 0.41 7.56 -9.73
C GLY A 125 -0.33 8.85 -10.09
N MET A 126 0.17 10.01 -9.67
CA MET A 126 -0.39 11.31 -10.04
C MET A 126 -0.28 11.60 -11.54
N VAL A 127 0.87 11.29 -12.14
CA VAL A 127 1.07 11.46 -13.59
C VAL A 127 0.10 10.57 -14.38
N PHE A 128 0.00 9.29 -14.03
CA PHE A 128 -0.94 8.38 -14.68
C PHE A 128 -2.40 8.79 -14.44
N ALA A 129 -2.76 9.23 -13.23
CA ALA A 129 -4.10 9.69 -12.93
C ALA A 129 -4.50 10.88 -13.83
N HIS A 130 -3.58 11.82 -14.08
CA HIS A 130 -3.84 12.94 -14.98
C HIS A 130 -4.19 12.51 -16.42
N PHE A 131 -3.52 11.48 -16.93
CA PHE A 131 -3.74 10.99 -18.29
C PHE A 131 -4.90 10.00 -18.41
N VAL A 132 -5.14 9.18 -17.38
CA VAL A 132 -6.09 8.05 -17.43
C VAL A 132 -7.45 8.40 -16.82
N LEU A 133 -7.52 9.35 -15.89
CA LEU A 133 -8.78 9.80 -15.27
C LEU A 133 -9.15 11.21 -15.75
N PRO A 134 -10.10 11.34 -16.68
CA PRO A 134 -10.57 12.64 -17.18
C PRO A 134 -11.21 13.54 -16.10
N SER A 135 -11.58 12.98 -14.94
CA SER A 135 -12.34 13.64 -13.87
C SER A 135 -11.49 14.22 -12.73
N GLU A 136 -10.16 14.03 -12.73
CA GLU A 136 -9.27 14.61 -11.71
C GLU A 136 -8.18 15.50 -12.34
N PRO A 137 -8.50 16.75 -12.73
CA PRO A 137 -7.46 17.68 -13.16
C PRO A 137 -6.49 17.98 -12.00
N LEU A 138 -5.19 17.86 -12.28
CA LEU A 138 -4.10 18.20 -11.35
C LEU A 138 -4.18 19.69 -10.96
N ARG A 139 -4.95 20.02 -9.91
CA ARG A 139 -4.98 21.36 -9.35
C ARG A 139 -3.69 21.62 -8.57
N ALA A 140 -2.98 22.69 -8.93
CA ALA A 140 -1.69 23.16 -8.38
C ALA A 140 -1.50 23.02 -6.84
N PRO A 141 -2.50 23.27 -5.96
CA PRO A 141 -2.29 23.08 -4.52
C PRO A 141 -2.08 21.62 -4.08
N ARG A 142 -2.35 20.61 -4.92
CA ARG A 142 -2.05 19.20 -4.60
C ARG A 142 -0.61 18.77 -4.95
N VAL A 143 0.06 19.50 -5.84
CA VAL A 143 1.44 19.19 -6.27
C VAL A 143 2.46 19.62 -5.21
N LEU A 144 2.13 20.64 -4.40
CA LEU A 144 3.00 21.21 -3.37
C LEU A 144 2.72 20.70 -1.95
N GLY A 145 1.66 19.92 -1.75
CA GLY A 145 1.17 19.52 -0.43
C GLY A 145 0.95 18.01 -0.23
N ALA A 146 1.52 17.18 -1.11
CA ALA A 146 1.64 15.74 -0.93
C ALA A 146 3.00 15.40 -0.30
#